data_AF-A3VWU5-F1
#
_entry.id   AF-A3VWU5-F1
#
_cell.length_a   1.000
_cell.length_b   1.000
_cell.length_c   1.000
_cell.angle_alpha   90.00
_cell.angle_beta   90.00
_cell.angle_gamma   90.00
#
_symmetry.space_group_name_H-M   'P 1'
#
loop_
_entity.id
_entity.type
_entity.pdbx_description
1 polymer ?
#
loop_
_entity_poly.entity_id
_entity_poly.type
_entity_poly.pdbx_seq_one_letter_code
_entity_poly.pdbx_strand_id
1 'polypeptide(L)'
;MTEHTETPAATLDAATNRAALPDARLTLIGTLHGPDHARALLRIGRTVHTVKIGTDLGSATVAAIGEGVLILARDGGRSERLSLPAS
;
A
#
# COMPACT_ATOMS: atom_id res chain seq x y z
N MET A 1 -39.95 -14.24 11.77
CA MET A 1 -38.86 -14.34 12.75
C MET A 1 -37.57 -14.50 11.96
N THR A 2 -36.72 -13.49 11.87
CA THR A 2 -35.45 -13.55 11.13
C THR A 2 -34.34 -13.92 12.11
N GLU A 3 -33.85 -15.15 12.00
CA GLU A 3 -32.83 -15.71 12.87
C GLU A 3 -31.46 -15.15 12.44
N HIS A 4 -31.06 -14.02 13.02
CA HIS A 4 -29.67 -13.56 12.95
C HIS A 4 -28.89 -14.28 14.04
N THR A 5 -28.23 -15.38 13.69
CA THR A 5 -27.20 -15.98 14.55
C THR A 5 -25.90 -15.21 14.36
N GLU A 6 -25.34 -14.67 15.44
CA GLU A 6 -23.99 -14.09 15.45
C GLU A 6 -22.98 -15.07 14.85
N THR A 7 -22.10 -14.57 13.97
CA THR A 7 -21.03 -15.37 13.38
C THR A 7 -20.14 -15.92 14.51
N PRO A 8 -19.98 -17.25 14.63
CA PRO A 8 -19.09 -17.81 15.65
C PRO A 8 -17.68 -17.24 15.52
N ALA A 9 -17.08 -16.81 16.63
CA ALA A 9 -15.77 -16.14 16.62
C ALA A 9 -14.67 -16.98 15.94
N ALA A 10 -14.71 -18.30 16.08
CA ALA A 10 -13.80 -19.22 15.40
C ALA A 10 -13.94 -19.17 13.86
N THR A 11 -15.17 -19.03 13.35
CA THR A 11 -15.44 -18.90 11.92
C THR A 11 -15.02 -17.52 11.41
N LEU A 12 -15.26 -16.46 12.19
CA LEU A 12 -14.81 -15.11 11.85
C LEU A 12 -13.28 -15.06 11.73
N ASP A 13 -12.56 -15.66 12.68
CA ASP A 13 -11.10 -15.65 12.67
C ASP A 13 -10.51 -16.47 11.53
N ALA A 14 -11.06 -17.67 11.28
CA ALA A 14 -10.64 -18.53 10.17
C ALA A 14 -10.94 -17.91 8.79
N ALA A 15 -11.99 -17.09 8.67
CA ALA A 15 -12.35 -16.41 7.43
C ALA A 15 -11.66 -15.04 7.25
N THR A 16 -10.97 -14.53 8.28
CA THR A 16 -10.29 -13.23 8.21
C THR A 16 -8.85 -13.40 7.76
N ASN A 17 -8.53 -12.96 6.54
CA ASN A 17 -7.14 -12.80 6.15
C ASN A 17 -6.57 -11.51 6.78
N ARG A 18 -5.86 -11.62 7.90
CA ARG A 18 -5.25 -10.48 8.60
C ARG A 18 -4.12 -9.81 7.82
N ALA A 19 -3.53 -10.51 6.85
CA ALA A 19 -2.55 -9.97 5.91
C ALA A 19 -3.21 -9.32 4.68
N ALA A 20 -4.54 -9.19 4.67
CA ALA A 20 -5.22 -8.46 3.60
C ALA A 20 -4.72 -7.02 3.56
N LEU A 21 -4.23 -6.64 2.38
CA LEU A 21 -3.76 -5.29 2.13
C LEU A 21 -4.88 -4.30 2.47
N PRO A 22 -4.66 -3.33 3.38
CA PRO A 22 -5.70 -2.40 3.78
C PRO A 22 -6.27 -1.69 2.56
N ASP A 23 -7.56 -1.36 2.59
CA ASP A 23 -8.24 -0.54 1.57
C ASP A 23 -7.77 0.94 1.62
N ALA A 24 -6.54 1.16 2.07
CA ALA A 24 -5.86 2.43 2.02
C ALA A 24 -5.71 2.85 0.57
N ARG A 25 -5.95 4.14 0.28
CA ARG A 25 -5.88 4.70 -1.08
C ARG A 25 -4.55 4.44 -1.78
N LEU A 26 -3.46 4.26 -1.02
CA LEU A 26 -2.11 3.99 -1.52
C LEU A 26 -1.51 2.82 -0.74
N THR A 27 -1.08 1.77 -1.43
CA THR A 27 -0.38 0.63 -0.81
C THR A 27 0.87 0.31 -1.61
N LEU A 28 2.03 0.30 -0.97
CA LEU A 28 3.27 -0.18 -1.60
C LEU A 28 3.21 -1.70 -1.73
N ILE A 29 3.32 -2.21 -2.95
CA ILE A 29 3.25 -3.66 -3.24
C ILE A 29 4.64 -4.25 -3.45
N GLY A 30 5.58 -3.46 -3.97
CA GLY A 30 6.92 -3.93 -4.30
C GLY A 30 7.87 -2.79 -4.66
N THR A 31 9.15 -3.08 -4.61
CA THR A 31 10.22 -2.19 -5.07
C THR A 31 11.15 -2.96 -5.99
N LEU A 32 11.42 -2.44 -7.18
CA LEU A 32 12.34 -3.01 -8.15
C LEU A 32 13.58 -2.13 -8.24
N HIS A 33 14.75 -2.70 -7.98
CA HIS A 33 16.02 -2.02 -8.08
C HIS A 33 16.75 -2.49 -9.33
N GLY A 34 16.90 -1.60 -10.30
CA GLY A 34 17.77 -1.81 -11.47
C GLY A 34 19.12 -1.09 -11.28
N PRO A 35 20.10 -1.35 -12.16
CA PRO A 35 21.42 -0.73 -12.09
C PRO A 35 21.38 0.80 -12.16
N ASP A 36 20.47 1.37 -12.97
CA ASP A 36 20.38 2.82 -13.15
C ASP A 36 19.24 3.48 -12.37
N HIS A 37 18.14 2.76 -12.14
CA HIS A 37 16.91 3.34 -11.62
C HIS A 37 16.13 2.40 -10.68
N ALA A 38 15.67 2.97 -9.57
CA ALA A 38 14.70 2.34 -8.68
C ALA A 38 13.26 2.62 -9.14
N ARG A 39 12.40 1.61 -9.05
CA ARG A 39 10.96 1.69 -9.33
C ARG A 39 10.18 1.08 -8.18
N ALA A 40 8.94 1.51 -8.01
CA ALA A 40 8.03 0.95 -7.03
C ALA A 40 6.72 0.54 -7.67
N LEU A 41 6.12 -0.54 -7.18
CA LEU A 41 4.77 -0.96 -7.52
C LEU A 41 3.85 -0.42 -6.44
N LEU A 42 2.98 0.50 -6.83
CA LEU A 42 2.05 1.17 -5.93
C LEU A 42 0.63 0.83 -6.36
N ARG A 43 -0.16 0.29 -5.45
CA ARG A 43 -1.58 0.10 -5.67
C ARG A 43 -2.32 1.38 -5.29
N ILE A 44 -3.09 1.90 -6.23
CA ILE A 44 -3.97 3.07 -6.07
C ILE A 44 -5.40 2.59 -6.27
N GLY A 45 -6.17 2.50 -5.18
CA GLY A 45 -7.46 1.80 -5.20
C GLY A 45 -7.31 0.35 -5.66
N ARG A 46 -7.84 0.00 -6.84
CA ARG A 46 -7.82 -1.37 -7.40
C ARG A 46 -6.76 -1.58 -8.49
N THR A 47 -6.01 -0.54 -8.85
CA THR A 47 -5.05 -0.59 -9.96
C THR A 47 -3.63 -0.55 -9.42
N VAL A 48 -2.74 -1.37 -10.00
CA VAL A 48 -1.31 -1.34 -9.69
C VAL A 48 -0.60 -0.48 -10.73
N HIS A 49 0.16 0.49 -10.25
CA HIS A 49 0.97 1.39 -11.06
C HIS A 49 2.45 1.18 -10.76
N THR A 50 3.28 1.25 -11.80
CA THR A 50 4.74 1.36 -11.62
C THR A 50 5.10 2.83 -11.55
N VAL A 51 5.74 3.24 -10.46
CA VAL A 51 6.12 4.63 -10.19
C VAL A 51 7.64 4.75 -10.04
N LYS A 52 8.17 5.95 -10.28
CA LYS A 52 9.59 6.30 -10.15
C LYS A 52 9.71 7.56 -9.31
N ILE A 53 10.94 7.91 -8.92
CA ILE A 53 11.21 9.19 -8.24
C ILE A 53 10.73 10.35 -9.13
N GLY A 54 10.04 11.30 -8.53
CA GLY A 54 9.39 12.43 -9.22
C GLY A 54 8.02 12.13 -9.82
N THR A 55 7.50 10.89 -9.72
CA THR A 55 6.12 10.61 -10.13
C THR A 55 5.13 11.36 -9.23
N ASP A 56 4.26 12.15 -9.84
CA ASP A 56 3.13 12.81 -9.18
C ASP A 56 1.94 11.83 -9.04
N LEU A 57 1.37 11.80 -7.84
CA LEU A 57 0.22 10.99 -7.42
C LEU A 57 -0.98 11.88 -7.07
N GLY A 58 -0.95 13.16 -7.46
CA GLY A 58 -2.00 14.16 -7.28
C GLY A 58 -1.96 14.88 -5.92
N SER A 59 -1.74 14.13 -4.83
CA SER A 59 -1.57 14.71 -3.47
C SER A 59 -0.21 14.41 -2.84
N ALA A 60 0.66 13.75 -3.61
CA ALA A 60 2.04 13.47 -3.24
C ALA A 60 2.90 13.30 -4.49
N THR A 61 4.18 13.60 -4.35
CA THR A 61 5.22 13.19 -5.29
C THR A 61 6.10 12.11 -4.66
N VAL A 62 6.52 11.12 -5.45
CA VAL A 62 7.51 10.13 -5.00
C VAL A 62 8.87 10.81 -4.79
N ALA A 63 9.29 10.92 -3.55
CA ALA A 63 10.55 11.56 -3.16
C ALA A 63 11.73 10.59 -3.20
N ALA A 64 11.53 9.35 -2.75
CA ALA A 64 12.58 8.33 -2.75
C ALA A 64 11.99 6.91 -2.80
N ILE A 65 12.74 5.98 -3.38
CA ILE A 65 12.45 4.55 -3.41
C ILE A 65 13.65 3.83 -2.82
N GLY A 66 13.42 3.05 -1.77
CA GLY A 66 14.43 2.19 -1.16
C GLY A 66 13.94 0.75 -1.09
N GLU A 67 14.71 -0.12 -0.45
CA GLU A 67 14.33 -1.53 -0.31
C GLU A 67 13.12 -1.68 0.61
N GLY A 68 12.00 -2.11 0.02
CA GLY A 68 10.74 -2.32 0.73
C GLY A 68 10.10 -1.04 1.30
N VAL A 69 10.57 0.14 0.87
CA VAL A 69 10.09 1.43 1.35
C VAL A 69 9.95 2.43 0.21
N LEU A 70 8.90 3.25 0.29
CA LEU A 70 8.65 4.39 -0.57
C LEU A 70 8.44 5.64 0.30
N ILE A 71 9.14 6.72 -0.02
CA ILE A 71 8.94 8.02 0.63
C ILE A 71 8.15 8.91 -0.31
N LEU A 72 7.05 9.45 0.18
CA LEU A 72 6.20 10.42 -0.50
C LEU A 72 6.41 11.80 0.12
N ALA A 73 6.57 12.81 -0.73
CA ALA A 73 6.45 14.21 -0.35
C ALA A 73 5.00 14.64 -0.58
N ARG A 74 4.30 15.04 0.48
CA ARG A 74 2.92 15.54 0.44
C ARG A 74 2.92 17.06 0.28
N ASP A 75 1.82 17.57 -0.26
CA ASP A 75 1.57 19.01 -0.28
C ASP A 75 1.54 19.54 1.17
N GLY A 76 2.30 20.61 1.42
CA GLY A 76 2.52 21.15 2.77
C GLY A 76 3.80 20.67 3.47
N GLY A 77 4.73 20.05 2.74
CA GLY A 77 6.10 19.77 3.22
C GLY A 77 6.20 18.58 4.17
N ARG A 78 5.15 17.79 4.32
CA ARG A 78 5.16 16.56 5.11
C ARG A 78 5.70 15.41 4.27
N SER A 79 6.55 14.58 4.88
CA SER A 79 6.96 13.31 4.29
C SER A 79 6.12 12.17 4.88
N GLU A 80 5.74 11.23 4.02
CA GLU A 80 5.03 10.02 4.41
C GLU A 80 5.82 8.80 3.95
N ARG A 81 6.00 7.84 4.85
CA ARG A 81 6.69 6.58 4.58
C ARG A 81 5.65 5.49 4.35
N LEU A 82 5.66 4.92 3.16
CA LEU A 82 4.96 3.68 2.85
C LEU A 82 5.96 2.52 2.91
N SER A 83 5.64 1.51 3.69
CA SER A 83 6.43 0.29 3.78
C SER A 83 5.68 -0.84 3.11
N LEU A 84 6.41 -1.87 2.68
CA LEU A 84 5.76 -3.11 2.24
C LEU A 84 4.87 -3.66 3.37
N PRO A 85 3.67 -4.15 3.04
CA PRO A 85 2.81 -4.81 3.99
C PRO A 85 3.55 -6.03 4.55
N ALA A 86 3.47 -6.21 5.87
CA ALA A 86 3.99 -7.40 6.51
C ALA A 86 3.29 -8.63 5.91
N SER A 87 4.08 -9.60 5.47
CA SER A 87 3.60 -10.90 5.00
C SER A 87 3.05 -11.73 6.16
#